data_AF-A0AAD9XMU6-F1
#
_entry.id   AF-A0AAD9XMU6-F1
#
_cell.length_a   1.000
_cell.length_b   1.000
_cell.length_c   1.000
_cell.angle_alpha   90.00
_cell.angle_beta   90.00
_cell.angle_gamma   90.00
#
_symmetry.space_group_name_H-M   'P 1'
#
loop_
_entity.id
_entity.type
_entity.pdbx_description
1 polymer ?
#
loop_
_entity_poly.entity_id
_entity_poly.type
_entity_poly.pdbx_seq_one_letter_code
_entity_poly.pdbx_strand_id
1 'polypeptide(L)'
;MDRNAFAILCELLKTRGGLLNDCNVTIEEQVATFVHILAHHFKNRSIQGCIGALDGTYKEMTVPESDKPRYRTRKRHIATNVLSVCTCDLKFVYVLSSWEGSTTDSRVLQDAITRHNGLKVSFGNYYSADAKYTNGQCFLAPYRGSRMYMDVDPEEYTPRNHEEYFNMKHSQARNIIDRCFGLLKKRWAVIRSPSFYPIRFQGRMIIVCALLHNFIRMYMDVDPKEYTPITLDELPIDEDISNELESIDVVEASDEWS
;
A
#
# COMPACT_ATOMS: atom_id res chain seq x y z
N MET A 1 8.75 18.08 27.68
CA MET A 1 8.29 19.46 28.00
C MET A 1 7.28 19.34 29.14
N ASP A 2 7.39 20.16 30.18
CA ASP A 2 6.38 20.18 31.25
C ASP A 2 5.13 20.99 30.86
N ARG A 3 4.07 20.87 31.66
CA ARG A 3 2.76 21.46 31.35
C ARG A 3 2.76 22.99 31.34
N ASN A 4 3.59 23.63 32.16
CA ASN A 4 3.64 25.10 32.23
C ASN A 4 4.35 25.67 31.00
N ALA A 5 5.47 25.06 30.61
CA ALA A 5 6.18 25.41 29.38
C ALA A 5 5.29 25.22 28.14
N PHE A 6 4.49 24.15 28.12
CA PHE A 6 3.55 23.88 27.02
C PHE A 6 2.43 24.94 26.91
N ALA A 7 1.82 25.34 28.03
CA ALA A 7 0.79 26.37 28.03
C ALA A 7 1.31 27.74 27.55
N ILE A 8 2.53 28.10 27.96
CA ILE A 8 3.19 29.33 27.49
C ILE A 8 3.44 29.28 25.98
N LEU A 9 3.84 28.12 25.45
CA LEU A 9 4.05 27.92 24.02
C LEU A 9 2.75 28.11 23.21
N CYS A 10 1.64 27.51 23.67
CA CYS A 10 0.33 27.68 23.04
C CYS A 10 -0.11 29.15 23.01
N GLU A 11 0.04 29.87 24.11
CA GLU A 11 -0.31 31.30 24.18
C GLU A 11 0.59 32.18 23.30
N LEU A 12 1.88 31.88 23.20
CA LEU A 12 2.78 32.60 22.29
C LEU A 12 2.41 32.37 20.82
N LEU A 13 2.08 31.13 20.44
CA LEU A 13 1.69 30.80 19.08
C LEU A 13 0.33 31.41 18.71
N LYS A 14 -0.59 31.50 19.67
CA LYS A 14 -1.87 32.18 19.50
C LYS A 14 -1.73 33.70 19.34
N THR A 15 -0.98 34.33 20.25
CA THR A 15 -0.92 35.81 20.34
C THR A 15 0.08 36.44 19.39
N ARG A 16 1.20 35.75 19.12
CA ARG A 16 2.29 36.28 18.27
C ARG A 16 2.47 35.48 16.99
N GLY A 17 2.20 34.18 17.03
CA GLY A 17 2.29 33.30 15.86
C GLY A 17 1.07 33.35 14.94
N GLY A 18 -0.03 33.99 15.37
CA GLY A 18 -1.27 34.08 14.60
C GLY A 18 -2.01 32.76 14.45
N LEU A 19 -1.70 31.77 15.30
CA LEU A 19 -2.35 30.46 15.27
C LEU A 19 -3.80 30.60 15.75
N LEU A 20 -4.74 30.25 14.88
CA LEU A 20 -6.17 30.33 15.14
C LEU A 20 -6.71 28.95 15.51
N ASN A 21 -7.79 28.95 16.30
CA ASN A 21 -8.58 27.74 16.48
C ASN A 21 -9.17 27.32 15.13
N ASP A 22 -9.01 26.04 14.80
CA ASP A 22 -9.81 25.41 13.76
C ASP A 22 -11.11 24.91 14.39
N CYS A 23 -12.21 24.89 13.64
CA CYS A 23 -13.51 24.39 14.09
C CYS A 23 -13.48 22.93 14.59
N ASN A 24 -12.41 22.19 14.27
CA ASN A 24 -12.27 20.77 14.60
C ASN A 24 -11.10 20.43 15.54
N VAL A 25 -10.19 21.36 15.88
CA VAL A 25 -8.98 21.09 16.68
C VAL A 25 -8.55 22.33 17.46
N THR A 26 -8.28 22.18 18.76
CA THR A 26 -7.82 23.31 19.59
C THR A 26 -6.35 23.65 19.34
N ILE A 27 -5.93 24.88 19.68
CA ILE A 27 -4.53 25.31 19.58
C ILE A 27 -3.60 24.37 20.38
N GLU A 28 -4.03 23.92 21.56
CA GLU A 28 -3.29 22.96 22.36
C GLU A 28 -3.09 21.63 21.62
N GLU A 29 -4.11 21.12 20.96
CA GLU A 29 -4.00 19.87 20.18
C GLU A 29 -3.10 20.03 18.94
N GLN A 30 -3.17 21.18 18.25
CA GLN A 30 -2.30 21.51 17.12
C GLN A 30 -0.82 21.58 17.54
N VAL A 31 -0.54 22.30 18.64
CA VAL A 31 0.81 22.49 19.17
C VAL A 31 1.36 21.19 19.77
N ALA A 32 0.54 20.40 20.45
CA ALA A 32 0.93 19.09 20.96
C ALA A 32 1.34 18.14 19.84
N THR A 33 0.54 18.11 18.76
CA THR A 33 0.82 17.29 17.58
C THR A 33 2.14 17.71 16.92
N PHE A 34 2.37 19.02 16.76
CA PHE A 34 3.60 19.55 16.19
C PHE A 34 4.85 19.23 17.02
N VAL A 35 4.79 19.45 18.33
CA VAL A 35 5.90 19.15 19.25
C VAL A 35 6.17 17.65 19.30
N HIS A 36 5.14 16.81 19.24
CA HIS A 36 5.29 15.36 19.18
C HIS A 36 6.03 14.90 17.92
N ILE A 37 5.72 15.49 16.76
CA ILE A 37 6.40 15.22 15.49
C ILE A 37 7.90 15.60 15.58
N LEU A 38 8.20 16.79 16.10
CA LEU A 38 9.57 17.28 16.27
C LEU A 38 10.38 16.46 17.28
N ALA A 39 9.79 16.09 18.42
CA ALA A 39 10.49 15.44 19.52
C ALA A 39 10.83 13.98 19.23
N HIS A 40 9.98 13.27 18.49
CA HIS A 40 10.16 11.84 18.22
C HIS A 40 10.68 11.55 16.82
N HIS A 41 11.02 12.60 16.05
CA HIS A 41 11.50 12.47 14.67
C HIS A 41 10.58 11.57 13.83
N PHE A 42 9.26 11.63 14.10
CA PHE A 42 8.24 10.82 13.45
C PHE A 42 8.22 11.23 11.97
N LYS A 43 9.05 10.56 11.16
CA LYS A 43 9.19 10.82 9.72
C LYS A 43 7.81 10.62 9.10
N ASN A 44 7.20 11.73 8.67
CA ASN A 44 6.12 11.77 7.69
C ASN A 44 4.98 10.75 7.90
N ARG A 45 4.04 11.03 8.79
CA ARG A 45 2.63 10.92 8.37
C ARG A 45 2.35 12.14 7.48
N SER A 46 2.91 12.16 6.28
CA SER A 46 2.88 13.34 5.38
C SER A 46 1.48 13.71 4.89
N ILE A 47 0.46 12.94 5.27
CA ILE A 47 -0.93 13.22 4.96
C ILE A 47 -1.73 12.95 6.23
N GLN A 48 -2.13 14.03 6.92
CA GLN A 48 -2.93 13.98 8.15
C GLN A 48 -4.20 13.16 7.88
N GLY A 49 -4.57 12.29 8.82
CA GLY A 49 -5.73 11.39 8.69
C GLY A 49 -5.47 10.09 7.89
N CYS A 50 -4.31 9.92 7.25
CA CYS A 50 -3.95 8.65 6.61
C CYS A 50 -3.58 7.62 7.68
N ILE A 51 -4.34 6.53 7.76
CA ILE A 51 -4.13 5.43 8.72
C ILE A 51 -3.50 4.19 8.09
N GLY A 52 -3.24 4.23 6.78
CA GLY A 52 -2.67 3.12 6.04
C GLY A 52 -2.91 3.24 4.53
N ALA A 53 -2.70 2.13 3.83
CA ALA A 53 -2.92 2.06 2.39
C ALA A 53 -3.80 0.87 1.99
N LEU A 54 -4.51 1.04 0.88
CA LEU A 54 -5.41 0.09 0.27
C LEU A 54 -4.93 -0.20 -1.15
N ASP A 55 -4.86 -1.48 -1.49
CA ASP A 55 -4.60 -1.88 -2.87
C ASP A 55 -5.06 -3.31 -3.17
N GLY A 56 -5.24 -3.60 -4.45
CA GLY A 56 -5.48 -4.91 -5.01
C GLY A 56 -4.18 -5.63 -5.33
N THR A 57 -4.15 -6.95 -5.16
CA THR A 57 -3.13 -7.82 -5.75
C THR A 57 -3.81 -9.00 -6.41
N TYR A 58 -3.19 -9.51 -7.47
CA TYR A 58 -3.59 -10.77 -8.08
C TYR A 58 -2.83 -11.94 -7.44
N LYS A 59 -3.53 -13.07 -7.24
CA LYS A 59 -2.91 -14.36 -6.93
C LYS A 59 -3.22 -15.32 -8.07
N GLU A 60 -2.18 -15.86 -8.70
CA GLU A 60 -2.34 -16.86 -9.75
C GLU A 60 -2.96 -18.16 -9.22
N MET A 61 -3.78 -18.79 -10.06
CA MET A 61 -4.53 -19.98 -9.68
C MET A 61 -4.90 -20.85 -10.87
N THR A 62 -5.13 -22.12 -10.59
CA THR A 62 -5.69 -23.07 -11.56
C THR A 62 -7.20 -23.16 -11.37
N VAL A 63 -7.96 -23.02 -12.46
CA VAL A 63 -9.43 -23.19 -12.48
C VAL A 63 -9.83 -24.09 -13.66
N PRO A 64 -11.02 -24.74 -13.59
CA PRO A 64 -11.57 -25.47 -14.73
C PRO A 64 -11.73 -24.60 -15.97
N GLU A 65 -11.68 -25.19 -17.17
CA GLU A 65 -11.76 -24.47 -18.45
C GLU A 65 -13.00 -23.56 -18.54
N SER A 66 -14.14 -24.02 -17.99
CA SER A 66 -15.40 -23.28 -17.93
C SER A 66 -15.31 -21.96 -17.15
N ASP A 67 -14.46 -21.91 -16.12
CA ASP A 67 -14.32 -20.74 -15.25
C ASP A 67 -13.16 -19.81 -15.67
N LYS A 68 -12.24 -20.28 -16.53
CA LYS A 68 -11.09 -19.48 -16.99
C LYS A 68 -11.47 -18.09 -17.50
N PRO A 69 -12.56 -17.87 -18.28
CA PRO A 69 -12.94 -16.53 -18.73
C PRO A 69 -13.22 -15.56 -17.58
N ARG A 70 -13.77 -16.05 -16.46
CA ARG A 70 -14.07 -15.22 -15.29
C ARG A 70 -12.81 -14.81 -14.54
N TYR A 71 -11.83 -15.70 -14.42
CA TYR A 71 -10.59 -15.45 -13.68
C TYR A 71 -9.48 -14.85 -14.54
N ARG A 72 -9.75 -14.55 -15.80
CA ARG A 72 -8.77 -13.97 -16.72
C ARG A 72 -8.57 -12.48 -16.43
N THR A 73 -7.34 -12.11 -16.08
CA THR A 73 -6.93 -10.71 -15.90
C THR A 73 -6.71 -10.02 -17.26
N ARG A 74 -6.55 -8.69 -17.25
CA ARG A 74 -6.19 -7.91 -18.45
C ARG A 74 -4.89 -8.39 -19.10
N LYS A 75 -3.92 -8.83 -18.28
CA LYS A 75 -2.64 -9.42 -18.71
C LYS A 75 -2.75 -10.88 -19.17
N ARG A 76 -3.98 -11.42 -19.30
CA ARG A 76 -4.29 -12.80 -19.73
C ARG A 76 -3.86 -13.91 -18.76
N HIS A 77 -3.42 -13.57 -17.55
CA HIS A 77 -3.18 -14.54 -16.48
C HIS A 77 -4.49 -15.03 -15.87
N ILE A 78 -4.50 -16.25 -15.35
CA ILE A 78 -5.63 -16.78 -14.57
C ILE A 78 -5.35 -16.54 -13.09
N ALA A 79 -6.08 -15.60 -12.50
CA ALA A 79 -5.84 -15.15 -11.13
C ALA A 79 -7.14 -14.79 -10.40
N THR A 80 -7.07 -14.78 -9.08
CA THR A 80 -8.08 -14.15 -8.22
C THR A 80 -7.61 -12.76 -7.80
N ASN A 81 -8.52 -11.80 -7.79
CA ASN A 81 -8.28 -10.47 -7.24
C ASN A 81 -8.44 -10.53 -5.71
N VAL A 82 -7.48 -9.92 -5.01
CA VAL A 82 -7.44 -9.78 -3.57
C VAL A 82 -7.29 -8.31 -3.24
N LEU A 83 -8.33 -7.71 -2.66
CA LEU A 83 -8.24 -6.36 -2.11
C LEU A 83 -7.78 -6.45 -0.66
N SER A 84 -6.75 -5.69 -0.30
CA SER A 84 -6.30 -5.62 1.09
C SER A 84 -6.05 -4.20 1.55
N VAL A 85 -6.11 -4.03 2.86
CA VAL A 85 -5.80 -2.78 3.56
C VAL A 85 -4.79 -3.07 4.63
N CYS A 86 -3.75 -2.25 4.71
CA CYS A 86 -2.72 -2.37 5.73
C CYS A 86 -2.52 -1.07 6.49
N THR A 87 -2.09 -1.18 7.74
CA THR A 87 -1.63 -0.06 8.57
C THR A 87 -0.19 0.34 8.24
N CYS A 88 0.24 1.48 8.77
CA CYS A 88 1.64 1.91 8.73
C CYS A 88 2.62 0.94 9.41
N ASP A 89 2.15 -0.04 10.18
CA ASP A 89 2.99 -1.04 10.83
C ASP A 89 3.13 -2.33 10.00
N LEU A 90 2.74 -2.30 8.72
CA LEU A 90 2.69 -3.45 7.81
C LEU A 90 1.79 -4.58 8.33
N LYS A 91 0.69 -4.23 9.00
CA LYS A 91 -0.34 -5.18 9.47
C LYS A 91 -1.59 -5.05 8.63
N PHE A 92 -2.12 -6.17 8.16
CA PHE A 92 -3.39 -6.22 7.42
C PHE A 92 -4.56 -5.92 8.36
N VAL A 93 -5.39 -4.95 8.03
CA VAL A 93 -6.63 -4.63 8.75
C VAL A 93 -7.82 -5.31 8.11
N TYR A 94 -7.78 -5.43 6.79
CA TYR A 94 -8.86 -6.00 6.00
C TYR A 94 -8.28 -6.73 4.80
N VAL A 95 -8.81 -7.91 4.51
CA VAL A 95 -8.45 -8.73 3.35
C VAL A 95 -9.73 -9.31 2.77
N LEU A 96 -10.02 -8.93 1.53
CA LEU A 96 -11.12 -9.47 0.74
C LEU A 96 -10.53 -10.27 -0.42
N SER A 97 -10.53 -11.59 -0.24
CA SER A 97 -10.03 -12.55 -1.23
C SER A 97 -11.18 -13.14 -2.07
N SER A 98 -10.83 -13.84 -3.16
CA SER A 98 -11.75 -14.64 -3.99
C SER A 98 -12.63 -13.86 -4.96
N TRP A 99 -12.25 -12.64 -5.31
CA TRP A 99 -12.87 -11.95 -6.45
C TRP A 99 -12.33 -12.51 -7.76
N GLU A 100 -13.17 -12.53 -8.80
CA GLU A 100 -12.72 -12.99 -10.11
C GLU A 100 -11.66 -12.04 -10.70
N GLY A 101 -10.63 -12.60 -11.34
CA GLY A 101 -9.53 -11.81 -11.93
C GLY A 101 -9.95 -10.85 -13.05
N SER A 102 -11.14 -11.03 -13.64
CA SER A 102 -11.71 -10.09 -14.61
C SER A 102 -12.41 -8.89 -13.98
N THR A 103 -12.66 -8.92 -12.67
CA THR A 103 -13.38 -7.87 -11.96
C THR A 103 -12.52 -6.63 -11.78
N THR A 104 -13.12 -5.45 -11.99
CA THR A 104 -12.46 -4.15 -11.80
C THR A 104 -12.24 -3.84 -10.33
N ASP A 105 -11.11 -3.19 -10.02
CA ASP A 105 -10.74 -2.85 -8.64
C ASP A 105 -11.78 -1.97 -7.95
N SER A 106 -12.44 -1.07 -8.69
CA SER A 106 -13.54 -0.24 -8.17
C SER A 106 -14.75 -1.08 -7.72
N ARG A 107 -15.06 -2.18 -8.42
CA ARG A 107 -16.16 -3.08 -8.06
C ARG A 107 -15.83 -3.92 -6.82
N VAL A 108 -14.58 -4.37 -6.72
CA VAL A 108 -14.09 -5.08 -5.52
C VAL A 108 -14.14 -4.15 -4.30
N LEU A 109 -13.72 -2.89 -4.46
CA LEU A 109 -13.81 -1.88 -3.40
C LEU A 109 -15.25 -1.59 -2.99
N GLN A 110 -16.17 -1.44 -3.95
CA GLN A 110 -17.58 -1.19 -3.65
C GLN A 110 -18.19 -2.35 -2.85
N ASP A 111 -17.91 -3.58 -3.21
CA ASP A 111 -18.31 -4.74 -2.41
C ASP A 111 -17.68 -4.71 -1.02
N ALA A 112 -16.38 -4.40 -0.91
CA ALA A 112 -15.70 -4.30 0.37
C ALA A 112 -16.38 -3.31 1.33
N ILE A 113 -16.91 -2.19 0.83
CA ILE A 113 -17.56 -1.17 1.66
C ILE A 113 -19.02 -1.54 1.99
N THR A 114 -19.75 -2.12 1.04
CA THR A 114 -21.20 -2.37 1.16
C THR A 114 -21.57 -3.64 1.91
N ARG A 115 -20.62 -4.56 2.08
CA ARG A 115 -20.82 -5.81 2.83
C ARG A 115 -21.14 -5.58 4.30
N HIS A 116 -21.90 -6.51 4.89
CA HIS A 116 -22.26 -6.48 6.32
C HIS A 116 -21.02 -6.43 7.25
N ASN A 117 -19.98 -7.21 6.94
CA ASN A 117 -18.68 -7.18 7.63
C ASN A 117 -17.63 -6.46 6.77
N GLY A 118 -18.08 -5.43 6.05
CA GLY A 118 -17.26 -4.66 5.13
C GLY A 118 -16.20 -3.80 5.83
N LEU A 119 -15.33 -3.23 5.02
CA LEU A 119 -14.31 -2.29 5.43
C LEU A 119 -14.97 -1.04 6.02
N LYS A 120 -14.73 -0.82 7.32
CA LYS A 120 -15.17 0.37 8.04
C LYS A 120 -13.99 1.29 8.30
N VAL A 121 -14.20 2.58 8.06
CA VAL A 121 -13.19 3.61 8.31
C VAL A 121 -13.79 4.59 9.32
N SER A 122 -13.04 4.86 10.38
CA SER A 122 -13.44 5.83 11.40
C SER A 122 -13.51 7.23 10.79
N PHE A 123 -14.48 8.02 11.22
CA PHE A 123 -14.65 9.40 10.77
C PHE A 123 -13.35 10.22 10.92
N GLY A 124 -13.03 11.02 9.90
CA GLY A 124 -11.81 11.84 9.86
C GLY A 124 -10.53 11.10 9.43
N ASN A 125 -10.60 9.78 9.21
CA ASN A 125 -9.49 8.99 8.70
C ASN A 125 -9.77 8.44 7.30
N TYR A 126 -8.72 8.12 6.56
CA TYR A 126 -8.79 7.50 5.24
C TYR A 126 -7.60 6.58 4.97
N TYR A 127 -7.73 5.75 3.94
CA TYR A 127 -6.63 4.96 3.38
C TYR A 127 -6.16 5.55 2.05
N SER A 128 -4.84 5.60 1.85
CA SER A 128 -4.25 5.95 0.55
C SER A 128 -4.49 4.81 -0.45
N ALA A 129 -5.04 5.12 -1.62
CA ALA A 129 -5.40 4.16 -2.66
C ALA A 129 -4.78 4.52 -4.02
N ASP A 130 -4.58 3.54 -4.90
CA ASP A 130 -4.12 3.76 -6.27
C ASP A 130 -5.08 4.66 -7.09
N ALA A 131 -4.58 5.30 -8.15
CA ALA A 131 -5.32 6.12 -9.09
C ALA A 131 -6.49 5.37 -9.78
N LYS A 132 -6.43 4.03 -9.79
CA LYS A 132 -7.49 3.12 -10.26
C LYS A 132 -8.76 3.19 -9.41
N TYR A 133 -8.66 3.67 -8.17
CA TYR A 133 -9.79 3.81 -7.25
C TYR A 133 -10.42 5.20 -7.35
N THR A 134 -11.72 5.26 -7.02
CA THR A 134 -12.46 6.53 -6.95
C THR A 134 -12.30 7.14 -5.58
N ASN A 135 -12.04 8.46 -5.53
CA ASN A 135 -12.02 9.22 -4.28
C ASN A 135 -13.36 9.11 -3.55
N GLY A 136 -13.28 8.94 -2.24
CA GLY A 136 -14.45 8.89 -1.36
C GLY A 136 -14.10 9.34 0.04
N GLN A 137 -15.11 9.45 0.92
CA GLN A 137 -14.94 9.95 2.28
C GLN A 137 -13.91 9.17 3.13
N CYS A 138 -13.55 7.96 2.70
CA CYS A 138 -12.69 7.01 3.41
C CYS A 138 -11.44 6.59 2.61
N PHE A 139 -11.30 7.04 1.36
CA PHE A 139 -10.24 6.62 0.44
C PHE A 139 -9.75 7.80 -0.38
N LEU A 140 -8.44 7.93 -0.48
CA LEU A 140 -7.82 9.04 -1.20
C LEU A 140 -6.85 8.49 -2.25
N ALA A 141 -7.15 8.80 -3.51
CA ALA A 141 -6.37 8.53 -4.70
C ALA A 141 -5.58 9.80 -5.11
N PRO A 142 -4.45 9.65 -5.83
CA PRO A 142 -3.63 10.77 -6.26
C PRO A 142 -4.37 11.68 -7.27
N TYR A 143 -3.89 12.91 -7.45
CA TYR A 143 -4.30 13.78 -8.56
C TYR A 143 -3.95 13.13 -9.89
N ARG A 144 -4.91 13.11 -10.83
CA ARG A 144 -4.72 12.54 -12.16
C ARG A 144 -4.17 13.58 -13.12
N GLY A 145 -3.27 13.18 -14.03
CA GLY A 145 -2.75 14.04 -15.09
C GLY A 145 -1.51 14.87 -14.73
N SER A 146 -1.03 14.79 -13.49
CA SER A 146 0.28 15.31 -13.06
C SER A 146 1.37 14.27 -13.34
N ARG A 147 2.62 14.68 -13.64
CA ARG A 147 3.75 13.75 -13.82
C ARG A 147 3.89 12.87 -12.59
N MET A 148 3.90 11.54 -12.78
CA MET A 148 3.95 10.62 -11.66
C MET A 148 5.38 10.58 -11.11
N TYR A 149 5.52 10.57 -9.78
CA TYR A 149 6.82 10.43 -9.10
C TYR A 149 7.61 9.19 -9.58
N MET A 150 6.92 8.17 -10.10
CA MET A 150 7.54 6.95 -10.62
C MET A 150 8.28 7.14 -11.97
N ASP A 151 8.04 8.25 -12.69
CA ASP A 151 8.64 8.50 -14.02
C ASP A 151 10.01 9.20 -13.93
N VAL A 152 10.53 9.45 -12.72
CA VAL A 152 11.73 10.27 -12.48
C VAL A 152 12.51 9.69 -11.32
N ASP A 153 13.84 9.80 -11.34
CA ASP A 153 14.69 9.35 -10.24
C ASP A 153 14.23 10.01 -8.92
N PRO A 154 13.92 9.21 -7.87
CA PRO A 154 13.56 9.68 -6.53
C PRO A 154 14.46 10.78 -5.96
N GLU A 155 15.75 10.78 -6.32
CA GLU A 155 16.75 11.72 -5.83
C GLU A 155 16.78 13.04 -6.64
N GLU A 156 16.32 13.03 -7.90
CA GLU A 156 16.29 14.20 -8.79
C GLU A 156 14.90 14.86 -8.89
N TYR A 157 13.85 14.19 -8.40
CA TYR A 157 12.49 14.71 -8.51
C TYR A 157 12.19 15.83 -7.49
N THR A 158 12.20 17.07 -7.97
CA THR A 158 11.64 18.21 -7.24
C THR A 158 10.22 18.52 -7.71
N PRO A 159 9.18 18.36 -6.86
CA PRO A 159 7.80 18.67 -7.24
C PRO A 159 7.66 20.16 -7.56
N ARG A 160 7.05 20.47 -8.72
CA ARG A 160 6.92 21.84 -9.24
C ARG A 160 5.66 22.54 -8.75
N ASN A 161 4.65 21.76 -8.37
CA ASN A 161 3.36 22.27 -7.93
C ASN A 161 2.83 21.44 -6.75
N HIS A 162 1.76 21.93 -6.13
CA HIS A 162 1.14 21.30 -4.98
C HIS A 162 0.54 19.91 -5.28
N GLU A 163 0.09 19.66 -6.51
CA GLU A 163 -0.44 18.35 -6.94
C GLU A 163 0.69 17.30 -7.05
N GLU A 164 1.83 17.67 -7.64
CA GLU A 164 3.03 16.84 -7.72
C GLU A 164 3.59 16.53 -6.33
N TYR A 165 3.63 17.53 -5.44
CA TYR A 165 4.04 17.33 -4.06
C TYR A 165 3.10 16.36 -3.34
N PHE A 166 1.79 16.54 -3.50
CA PHE A 166 0.80 15.63 -2.95
C PHE A 166 0.97 14.21 -3.50
N ASN A 167 1.10 14.03 -4.81
CA ASN A 167 1.25 12.73 -5.46
C ASN A 167 2.55 12.01 -5.03
N MET A 168 3.64 12.75 -4.85
CA MET A 168 4.89 12.21 -4.29
C MET A 168 4.67 11.68 -2.87
N LYS A 169 4.06 12.48 -1.99
CA LYS A 169 3.75 12.04 -0.60
C LYS A 169 2.73 10.92 -0.55
N HIS A 170 1.75 10.94 -1.45
CA HIS A 170 0.75 9.90 -1.61
C HIS A 170 1.39 8.57 -2.04
N SER A 171 2.26 8.59 -3.04
CA SER A 171 3.00 7.40 -3.50
C SER A 171 3.88 6.82 -2.38
N GLN A 172 4.61 7.67 -1.65
CA GLN A 172 5.38 7.26 -0.46
C GLN A 172 4.51 6.60 0.61
N ALA A 173 3.32 7.14 0.87
CA ALA A 173 2.36 6.57 1.81
C ALA A 173 1.76 5.25 1.28
N ARG A 174 1.45 5.16 -0.02
CA ARG A 174 0.90 3.96 -0.67
C ARG A 174 1.89 2.81 -0.65
N ASN A 175 3.19 3.06 -0.84
CA ASN A 175 4.26 2.06 -0.89
C ASN A 175 4.20 1.03 0.27
N ILE A 176 3.63 1.42 1.41
CA ILE A 176 3.42 0.52 2.54
C ILE A 176 2.59 -0.74 2.21
N ILE A 177 1.57 -0.65 1.37
CA ILE A 177 0.76 -1.83 0.98
C ILE A 177 1.54 -2.74 0.04
N ASP A 178 2.33 -2.17 -0.87
CA ASP A 178 3.21 -2.92 -1.77
C ASP A 178 4.27 -3.69 -0.97
N ARG A 179 4.90 -3.04 0.01
CA ARG A 179 5.81 -3.69 0.97
C ARG A 179 5.12 -4.78 1.77
N CYS A 180 3.90 -4.53 2.24
CA CYS A 180 3.14 -5.51 3.03
C CYS A 180 2.82 -6.77 2.19
N PHE A 181 2.43 -6.60 0.93
CA PHE A 181 2.25 -7.71 0.00
C PHE A 181 3.57 -8.42 -0.34
N GLY A 182 4.66 -7.67 -0.55
CA GLY A 182 5.99 -8.22 -0.79
C GLY A 182 6.42 -9.14 0.35
N LEU A 183 6.31 -8.70 1.60
CA LEU A 183 6.60 -9.53 2.77
C LEU A 183 5.69 -10.76 2.86
N LEU A 184 4.40 -10.60 2.57
CA LEU A 184 3.46 -11.71 2.58
C LEU A 184 3.83 -12.79 1.54
N LYS A 185 4.16 -12.39 0.31
CA LYS A 185 4.60 -13.28 -0.78
C LYS A 185 5.95 -13.93 -0.48
N LYS A 186 6.90 -13.15 0.07
CA LYS A 186 8.21 -13.64 0.53
C LYS A 186 8.09 -14.64 1.67
N ARG A 187 7.11 -14.45 2.55
CA ARG A 187 6.88 -15.34 3.69
C ARG A 187 6.25 -16.65 3.27
N TRP A 188 5.25 -16.59 2.40
CA TRP A 188 4.37 -17.72 2.10
C TRP A 188 4.43 -18.10 0.62
N ALA A 189 5.21 -19.15 0.31
CA ALA A 189 5.35 -19.66 -1.06
C ALA A 189 4.00 -20.04 -1.71
N VAL A 190 3.02 -20.45 -0.90
CA VAL A 190 1.65 -20.78 -1.37
C VAL A 190 0.92 -19.60 -2.03
N ILE A 191 1.36 -18.36 -1.79
CA ILE A 191 0.82 -17.16 -2.44
C ILE A 191 1.55 -16.90 -3.77
N ARG A 192 2.83 -17.28 -3.89
CA ARG A 192 3.63 -17.06 -5.11
C ARG A 192 3.31 -18.04 -6.22
N SER A 193 2.97 -19.29 -5.87
CA SER A 193 2.76 -20.34 -6.86
C SER A 193 1.28 -20.63 -7.11
N PRO A 194 0.91 -20.95 -8.37
CA PRO A 194 -0.44 -21.42 -8.69
C PRO A 194 -0.80 -22.61 -7.81
N SER A 195 -1.94 -22.51 -7.14
CA SER A 195 -2.43 -23.59 -6.29
C SER A 195 -3.45 -24.45 -7.05
N PHE A 196 -3.39 -25.77 -6.86
CA PHE A 196 -4.38 -26.73 -7.38
C PHE A 196 -5.62 -26.87 -6.49
N TYR A 197 -5.65 -26.19 -5.34
CA TYR A 197 -6.80 -26.22 -4.43
C TYR A 197 -8.05 -25.58 -5.05
N PRO A 198 -9.26 -26.00 -4.64
CA PRO A 198 -10.48 -25.33 -5.08
C PRO A 198 -10.48 -23.84 -4.73
N ILE A 199 -11.10 -23.01 -5.57
CA ILE A 199 -11.12 -21.54 -5.48
C ILE A 199 -11.46 -21.03 -4.07
N ARG A 200 -12.47 -21.64 -3.43
CA ARG A 200 -12.90 -21.28 -2.07
C ARG A 200 -11.82 -21.51 -1.02
N PHE A 201 -11.00 -22.54 -1.17
CA PHE A 201 -9.86 -22.79 -0.29
C PHE A 201 -8.73 -21.80 -0.54
N GLN A 202 -8.48 -21.46 -1.81
CA GLN A 202 -7.43 -20.51 -2.16
C GLN A 202 -7.62 -19.13 -1.53
N GLY A 203 -8.86 -18.62 -1.50
CA GLY A 203 -9.17 -17.38 -0.80
C GLY A 203 -8.89 -17.45 0.70
N ARG A 204 -9.35 -18.53 1.34
CA ARG A 204 -9.13 -18.74 2.78
C ARG A 204 -7.65 -18.83 3.13
N MET A 205 -6.82 -19.45 2.28
CA MET A 205 -5.38 -19.49 2.50
C MET A 205 -4.77 -18.10 2.54
N ILE A 206 -5.19 -17.19 1.64
CA ILE A 206 -4.69 -15.80 1.64
C ILE A 206 -5.02 -15.11 2.96
N ILE A 207 -6.26 -15.27 3.45
CA ILE A 207 -6.70 -14.70 4.73
C ILE A 207 -5.87 -15.28 5.88
N VAL A 208 -5.68 -16.61 5.92
CA VAL A 208 -4.86 -17.28 6.95
C VAL A 208 -3.42 -16.77 6.92
N CYS A 209 -2.81 -16.64 5.74
CA CYS A 209 -1.46 -16.10 5.59
C CYS A 209 -1.36 -14.65 6.11
N ALA A 210 -2.38 -13.82 5.86
CA ALA A 210 -2.43 -12.44 6.36
C ALA A 210 -2.58 -12.40 7.89
N LEU A 211 -3.40 -13.28 8.46
CA LEU A 211 -3.54 -13.43 9.92
C LEU A 211 -2.23 -13.89 10.57
N LEU A 212 -1.55 -14.88 10.00
CA LEU A 212 -0.25 -15.35 10.47
C LEU A 212 0.83 -14.28 10.34
N HIS A 213 0.81 -13.51 9.25
CA HIS A 213 1.69 -12.35 9.08
C HIS A 213 1.48 -11.33 10.20
N ASN A 214 0.23 -10.98 10.50
CA ASN A 214 -0.10 -10.07 11.60
C ASN A 214 0.33 -10.63 12.97
N PHE A 215 0.13 -11.92 13.19
CA PHE A 215 0.56 -12.59 14.42
C PHE A 215 2.08 -12.46 14.60
N ILE A 216 2.85 -12.75 13.57
CA ILE A 216 4.31 -12.59 13.60
C ILE A 216 4.70 -11.13 13.88
N ARG A 217 4.05 -10.16 13.22
CA ARG A 217 4.28 -8.72 13.46
C ARG A 217 3.86 -8.24 14.84
N MET A 218 3.07 -9.02 15.58
CA MET A 218 2.65 -8.68 16.94
C MET A 218 3.61 -9.22 17.99
N TYR A 219 4.27 -10.34 17.73
CA TYR A 219 5.06 -11.05 18.74
C TYR A 219 6.56 -11.18 18.42
N MET A 220 6.99 -10.88 17.20
CA MET A 220 8.41 -10.83 16.84
C MET A 220 8.90 -9.38 16.82
N ASP A 221 9.84 -9.05 17.70
CA ASP A 221 10.45 -7.72 17.79
C ASP A 221 11.27 -7.35 16.55
N VAL A 222 11.85 -8.37 15.89
CA VAL A 222 12.62 -8.23 14.66
C VAL A 222 12.12 -9.27 13.66
N ASP A 223 11.77 -8.82 12.46
CA ASP A 223 11.39 -9.69 11.35
C ASP A 223 12.56 -9.87 10.39
N PRO A 224 13.25 -11.03 10.37
CA PRO A 224 14.40 -11.25 9.49
C PRO A 224 14.06 -11.03 8.01
N LYS A 225 12.81 -11.27 7.60
CA LYS A 225 12.37 -11.10 6.21
C LYS A 225 12.25 -9.64 5.77
N GLU A 226 12.16 -8.70 6.71
CA GLU A 226 12.11 -7.26 6.39
C GLU A 226 13.49 -6.70 5.99
N TYR A 227 14.57 -7.30 6.47
CA TYR A 227 15.94 -6.87 6.21
C TYR A 227 16.64 -7.64 5.09
N THR A 228 16.10 -8.80 4.70
CA THR A 228 16.60 -9.54 3.53
C THR A 228 16.18 -8.83 2.24
N PRO A 229 17.14 -8.42 1.37
CA PRO A 229 16.83 -7.86 0.06
C PRO A 229 15.87 -8.76 -0.72
N ILE A 230 14.96 -8.16 -1.48
CA ILE A 230 14.08 -8.89 -2.40
C ILE A 230 14.99 -9.45 -3.50
N THR A 231 15.10 -10.78 -3.61
CA THR A 231 15.81 -11.39 -4.75
C THR A 231 14.98 -11.19 -6.03
N LEU A 232 15.59 -11.15 -7.21
CA LEU A 232 14.86 -11.00 -8.49
C LEU A 232 13.70 -12.03 -8.64
N ASP A 233 13.84 -13.22 -8.08
CA ASP A 233 12.81 -14.29 -8.03
C ASP A 233 11.64 -14.04 -7.03
N GLU A 234 11.75 -13.01 -6.18
CA GLU A 234 10.76 -12.61 -5.17
C GLU A 234 9.99 -11.34 -5.56
N LEU A 235 10.41 -10.65 -6.64
CA LEU A 235 9.64 -9.58 -7.23
C LEU A 235 8.31 -10.17 -7.75
N PRO A 236 7.17 -9.48 -7.56
CA PRO A 236 5.99 -9.83 -8.31
C PRO A 236 6.39 -9.87 -9.78
N ILE A 237 6.09 -10.96 -10.47
CA ILE A 237 6.01 -10.94 -11.93
C ILE A 237 4.84 -10.01 -12.24
N ASP A 238 5.20 -8.73 -12.25
CA ASP A 238 4.82 -7.71 -13.21
C ASP A 238 3.83 -6.64 -12.74
N GLU A 239 4.32 -5.41 -12.57
CA GLU A 239 3.52 -4.20 -12.82
C GLU A 239 4.19 -3.07 -13.62
N ASP A 240 5.49 -3.08 -13.97
CA ASP A 240 6.08 -2.06 -14.87
C ASP A 240 7.46 -2.38 -15.51
N ILE A 241 7.87 -3.65 -15.64
CA ILE A 241 9.14 -4.00 -16.35
C ILE A 241 8.81 -4.45 -17.77
N SER A 242 8.27 -3.54 -18.59
CA SER A 242 8.07 -3.81 -20.01
C SER A 242 8.86 -2.87 -20.92
N ASN A 243 10.01 -2.35 -20.49
CA ASN A 243 10.87 -1.52 -21.36
C ASN A 243 12.40 -1.62 -21.14
N GLU A 244 12.93 -2.59 -20.38
CA GLU A 244 14.41 -2.76 -20.25
C GLU A 244 14.91 -4.17 -20.59
N LEU A 245 14.22 -4.89 -21.48
CA LEU A 245 14.79 -6.10 -22.09
C LEU A 245 15.01 -5.89 -23.58
N GLU A 246 15.88 -4.94 -23.92
CA GLU A 246 16.56 -4.90 -25.21
C GLU A 246 17.85 -4.06 -25.14
N SER A 247 18.93 -4.62 -24.57
CA SER A 247 20.22 -4.63 -25.27
C SER A 247 21.09 -5.79 -24.76
N ILE A 248 21.25 -6.82 -25.59
CA ILE A 248 22.38 -7.73 -25.48
C ILE A 248 23.46 -7.10 -26.35
N ASP A 249 24.37 -6.34 -25.74
CA ASP A 249 25.40 -5.60 -26.50
C ASP A 249 26.67 -6.41 -26.81
N VAL A 250 26.75 -7.68 -26.39
CA VAL A 250 27.89 -8.55 -26.71
C VAL A 250 27.44 -10.00 -26.92
N VAL A 251 27.75 -10.54 -28.10
CA VAL A 251 27.72 -11.98 -28.38
C VAL A 251 29.18 -12.42 -28.53
N GLU A 252 29.70 -13.15 -27.55
CA GLU A 252 30.97 -13.88 -27.69
C GLU A 252 30.68 -15.34 -28.07
N ALA A 253 31.44 -15.87 -29.03
CA ALA A 253 31.40 -17.28 -29.38
C ALA A 253 32.21 -18.07 -28.34
N SER A 254 31.55 -19.03 -27.69
CA SER A 254 32.22 -20.00 -26.81
C SER A 254 32.51 -21.28 -27.60
N ASP A 255 33.79 -21.63 -27.70
CA ASP A 255 34.31 -22.84 -28.37
C ASP A 255 34.40 -24.05 -27.41
N GLU A 256 33.39 -24.26 -26.55
CA GLU A 256 33.36 -25.44 -25.68
C GLU A 256 32.46 -26.55 -26.25
N TRP A 257 32.96 -27.19 -27.32
CA TRP A 257 32.79 -28.62 -27.57
C TRP A 257 34.13 -29.18 -28.05
N SER A 258 34.96 -29.63 -27.10
CA SER A 258 35.97 -30.69 -27.32
C SER A 258 35.65 -31.85 -26.39
#